data_AF-A0AAT9HQV9-F1
#
_entry.id   AF-A0AAT9HQV9-F1
#
_cell.length_a   1.000
_cell.length_b   1.000
_cell.length_c   1.000
_cell.angle_alpha   90.00
_cell.angle_beta   90.00
_cell.angle_gamma   90.00
#
_symmetry.space_group_name_H-M   'P 1'
#
loop_
_entity.id
_entity.type
_entity.pdbx_description
1 polymer ?
#
loop_
_entity_poly.entity_id
_entity_poly.type
_entity_poly.pdbx_seq_one_letter_code
_entity_poly.pdbx_strand_id
1 'polypeptide(L)'
;MRQEAAERFAVGDEVAVITHDLRITVHSVQHWHRAWAEGGVRALASKGPASLPMLSDELFAVLERELDKGPLAHGWPDQTWTLSRIRTLIGRRFHKSYTDQGVAALLKRHGWSCQVPVRRTVERDKQAVVGWVKGTWPRVE
;
A
#
# COMPACT_ATOMS: atom_id res chain seq x y z
N MET A 1 -0.82 -14.29 -12.98
CA MET A 1 -1.35 -15.35 -12.09
C MET A 1 -2.79 -15.70 -12.42
N ARG A 2 -3.81 -14.87 -12.17
CA ARG A 2 -5.20 -15.23 -12.51
C ARG A 2 -5.48 -15.35 -14.01
N GLN A 3 -4.86 -14.49 -14.82
CA GLN A 3 -4.97 -14.54 -16.29
C GLN A 3 -4.27 -15.80 -16.85
N GLU A 4 -3.02 -16.02 -16.46
CA GLU A 4 -2.28 -17.27 -16.73
C GLU A 4 -3.07 -18.54 -16.35
N ALA A 5 -3.70 -18.58 -15.16
CA ALA A 5 -4.54 -19.71 -14.77
C ALA A 5 -5.77 -19.88 -15.68
N ALA A 6 -6.37 -18.77 -16.15
CA ALA A 6 -7.50 -18.80 -17.07
C ALA A 6 -7.13 -19.39 -18.45
N GLU A 7 -5.94 -19.07 -18.95
CA GLU A 7 -5.41 -19.63 -20.20
C GLU A 7 -5.16 -21.13 -20.05
N ARG A 8 -4.59 -21.55 -18.93
CA ARG A 8 -4.38 -22.97 -18.60
C ARG A 8 -5.67 -23.76 -18.45
N PHE A 9 -6.70 -23.18 -17.83
CA PHE A 9 -8.03 -23.80 -17.82
C PHE A 9 -8.63 -23.94 -19.23
N ALA A 10 -8.40 -22.97 -20.11
CA ALA A 10 -8.91 -23.01 -21.49
C ALA A 10 -8.26 -24.10 -22.34
N VAL A 11 -6.99 -24.45 -22.08
CA VAL A 11 -6.31 -25.58 -22.73
C VAL A 11 -6.53 -26.93 -22.03
N GLY A 12 -7.22 -26.93 -20.88
CA GLY A 12 -7.60 -28.15 -20.15
C GLY A 12 -6.56 -28.65 -19.15
N ASP A 13 -5.61 -27.81 -18.73
CA ASP A 13 -4.62 -28.19 -17.72
C ASP A 13 -5.28 -28.58 -16.38
N GLU A 14 -4.74 -29.60 -15.74
CA GLU A 14 -5.20 -30.03 -14.41
C GLU A 14 -4.86 -29.00 -13.33
N VAL A 15 -5.78 -28.83 -12.38
CA VAL A 15 -5.62 -27.97 -11.20
C VAL A 15 -4.32 -28.25 -10.45
N ALA A 16 -3.88 -29.50 -10.37
CA ALA A 16 -2.65 -29.89 -9.70
C ALA A 16 -1.39 -29.33 -10.40
N VAL A 17 -1.35 -29.39 -11.73
CA VAL A 17 -0.25 -28.83 -12.55
C VAL A 17 -0.20 -27.32 -12.39
N ILE A 18 -1.35 -26.65 -12.49
CA ILE A 18 -1.45 -25.19 -12.33
C ILE A 18 -1.02 -24.75 -10.93
N THR A 19 -1.39 -25.51 -9.90
CA THR A 19 -0.99 -25.27 -8.50
C THR A 19 0.53 -25.33 -8.35
N HIS A 20 1.15 -26.38 -8.88
CA HIS A 20 2.59 -26.59 -8.82
C HIS A 20 3.35 -25.46 -9.54
N ASP A 21 2.94 -25.13 -10.75
CA ASP A 21 3.64 -24.18 -11.61
C ASP A 21 3.48 -22.73 -11.12
N LEU A 22 2.28 -22.36 -10.66
CA LEU A 22 2.01 -21.02 -10.14
C LEU A 22 2.39 -20.86 -8.66
N ARG A 23 2.77 -21.94 -7.97
CA ARG A 23 3.11 -21.98 -6.54
C ARG A 23 2.04 -21.33 -5.65
N ILE A 24 0.78 -21.61 -5.93
CA ILE A 24 -0.39 -21.15 -5.16
C ILE A 24 -1.11 -22.34 -4.55
N THR A 25 -2.09 -22.09 -3.68
CA THR A 25 -2.84 -23.17 -3.02
C THR A 25 -3.90 -23.78 -3.95
N VAL A 26 -4.10 -25.09 -3.85
CA VAL A 26 -5.14 -25.83 -4.60
C VAL A 26 -6.51 -25.18 -4.44
N HIS A 27 -6.86 -24.76 -3.23
CA HIS A 27 -8.11 -24.06 -2.94
C HIS A 27 -8.29 -22.78 -3.76
N SER A 28 -7.23 -22.00 -3.97
CA SER A 28 -7.28 -20.78 -4.79
C SER A 28 -7.52 -21.10 -6.27
N VAL A 29 -6.85 -22.14 -6.79
CA VAL A 29 -7.01 -22.60 -8.17
C VAL A 29 -8.41 -23.17 -8.40
N GLN A 30 -8.94 -23.96 -7.47
CA GLN A 30 -10.30 -24.50 -7.55
C GLN A 30 -11.36 -23.40 -7.55
N HIS A 31 -11.21 -22.39 -6.69
CA HIS A 31 -12.09 -21.22 -6.69
C HIS A 31 -12.05 -20.53 -8.06
N TRP A 32 -10.85 -20.30 -8.60
CA TRP A 32 -10.68 -19.67 -9.92
C TRP A 32 -11.27 -20.51 -11.05
N HIS A 33 -11.09 -21.83 -11.03
CA HIS A 33 -11.65 -22.75 -12.01
C HIS A 33 -13.18 -22.72 -11.99
N ARG A 34 -13.81 -22.69 -10.80
CA ARG A 34 -15.26 -22.55 -10.68
C ARG A 34 -15.77 -21.23 -11.26
N ALA A 35 -15.12 -20.11 -10.89
CA ALA A 35 -15.48 -18.80 -11.43
C ALA A 35 -15.31 -18.74 -12.96
N TRP A 36 -14.24 -19.36 -13.48
CA TRP A 36 -13.98 -19.47 -14.91
C TRP A 36 -14.99 -20.36 -15.63
N ALA A 37 -15.41 -21.49 -15.06
CA ALA A 37 -16.43 -22.35 -15.64
C ALA A 37 -17.79 -21.62 -15.78
N GLU A 38 -18.09 -20.69 -14.86
CA GLU A 38 -19.34 -19.93 -14.86
C GLU A 38 -19.30 -18.68 -15.77
N GLY A 39 -18.14 -18.05 -15.99
CA GLY A 39 -18.07 -16.75 -16.70
C GLY A 39 -16.81 -16.53 -17.55
N GLY A 40 -16.08 -17.59 -17.86
CA GLY A 40 -14.87 -17.59 -18.67
C GLY A 40 -13.75 -16.71 -18.13
N VAL A 41 -12.85 -16.29 -19.02
CA VAL A 41 -11.68 -15.45 -18.67
C VAL A 41 -12.10 -14.13 -18.00
N ARG A 42 -13.25 -13.56 -18.37
CA ARG A 42 -13.77 -12.31 -17.78
C ARG A 42 -14.11 -12.46 -16.30
N ALA A 43 -14.55 -13.64 -15.85
CA ALA A 43 -14.83 -13.89 -14.45
C ALA A 43 -13.56 -13.86 -13.57
N LEU A 44 -12.38 -14.09 -14.16
CA LEU A 44 -11.08 -14.01 -13.50
C LEU A 44 -10.40 -12.64 -13.62
N ALA A 45 -11.03 -11.68 -14.31
CA ALA A 45 -10.55 -10.31 -14.35
C ALA A 45 -10.50 -9.72 -12.93
N SER A 46 -9.46 -8.92 -12.65
CA SER A 46 -9.38 -8.20 -11.39
C SER A 46 -10.56 -7.24 -11.29
N LYS A 47 -11.36 -7.37 -10.22
CA LYS A 47 -12.45 -6.43 -9.90
C LYS A 47 -11.95 -5.12 -9.28
N GLY A 48 -10.63 -4.90 -9.30
CA GLY A 48 -9.98 -3.81 -8.58
C GLY A 48 -9.53 -4.23 -7.18
N PRO A 49 -8.96 -3.28 -6.39
CA PRO A 49 -8.53 -3.56 -5.03
C PRO A 49 -9.73 -4.00 -4.17
N ALA A 50 -9.48 -4.97 -3.28
CA ALA A 50 -10.52 -5.52 -2.40
C ALA A 50 -11.14 -4.47 -1.45
N SER A 51 -10.51 -3.31 -1.29
CA SER A 51 -11.05 -2.17 -0.56
C SER A 51 -10.53 -0.87 -1.15
N LEU A 52 -11.37 0.15 -1.11
CA LEU A 52 -10.96 1.52 -1.41
C LEU A 52 -9.97 2.00 -0.34
N PRO A 53 -9.00 2.86 -0.68
CA PRO A 53 -8.14 3.47 0.31
C PRO A 53 -9.00 4.24 1.33
N MET A 54 -8.72 4.07 2.62
CA MET A 54 -9.50 4.73 3.67
C MET A 54 -9.44 6.26 3.54
N LEU A 55 -8.34 6.80 3.02
CA LEU A 55 -8.16 8.20 2.69
C LEU A 55 -8.22 8.36 1.15
N SER A 56 -9.16 9.16 0.65
CA SER A 56 -9.24 9.50 -0.78
C SER A 56 -8.11 10.44 -1.19
N ASP A 57 -7.87 10.56 -2.49
CA ASP A 57 -6.83 11.45 -3.03
C ASP A 57 -7.10 12.94 -2.66
N GLU A 58 -8.36 13.35 -2.59
CA GLU A 58 -8.77 14.69 -2.14
C GLU A 58 -8.42 14.95 -0.66
N LEU A 59 -8.71 13.98 0.21
CA LEU A 59 -8.34 14.07 1.62
C LEU A 59 -6.82 14.00 1.81
N PHE A 60 -6.13 13.31 0.91
CA PHE A 60 -4.67 13.28 0.90
C PHE A 60 -4.09 14.67 0.59
N ALA A 61 -4.65 15.40 -0.37
CA ALA A 61 -4.21 16.78 -0.66
C ALA A 61 -4.38 17.71 0.55
N VAL A 62 -5.42 17.48 1.38
CA VAL A 62 -5.57 18.19 2.66
C VAL A 62 -4.49 17.77 3.65
N LEU A 63 -4.20 16.47 3.75
CA LEU A 63 -3.11 15.97 4.60
C LEU A 63 -1.76 16.57 4.19
N GLU A 64 -1.44 16.68 2.89
CA GLU A 64 -0.22 17.33 2.40
C GLU A 64 -0.09 18.76 2.94
N ARG A 65 -1.14 19.57 2.85
CA ARG A 65 -1.15 20.93 3.39
C ARG A 65 -0.95 20.97 4.91
N GLU A 66 -1.45 19.98 5.64
CA GLU A 66 -1.22 19.89 7.08
C GLU A 66 0.21 19.46 7.41
N LEU A 67 0.83 18.60 6.59
CA LEU A 67 2.23 18.22 6.73
C LEU A 67 3.17 19.40 6.44
N ASP A 68 2.83 20.25 5.46
CA ASP A 68 3.59 21.46 5.10
C ASP A 68 3.63 22.51 6.22
N LYS A 69 2.58 22.58 7.07
CA LYS A 69 2.60 23.43 8.27
C LYS A 69 3.65 22.98 9.29
N GLY A 70 4.12 21.74 9.17
CA GLY A 70 5.12 21.13 10.02
C GLY A 70 4.58 20.69 11.39
N PRO A 71 5.31 19.83 12.12
CA PRO A 71 4.81 19.25 13.37
C PRO A 71 4.61 20.27 14.50
N LEU A 72 5.41 21.35 14.54
CA LEU A 72 5.26 22.41 15.55
C LEU A 72 3.87 23.04 15.50
N ALA A 73 3.33 23.29 14.30
CA ALA A 73 1.99 23.87 14.13
C ALA A 73 0.87 23.01 14.70
N HIS A 74 1.13 21.72 14.91
CA HIS A 74 0.16 20.80 15.49
C HIS A 74 0.47 20.46 16.97
N GLY A 75 1.51 21.07 17.56
CA GLY A 75 1.83 20.96 18.99
C GLY A 75 2.89 19.93 19.36
N TRP A 76 3.74 19.52 18.40
CA TRP A 76 4.91 18.67 18.69
C TRP A 76 6.13 19.54 19.05
N PRO A 77 7.09 19.02 19.84
CA PRO A 77 8.20 19.83 20.36
C PRO A 77 9.35 20.05 19.36
N ASP A 78 9.36 19.33 18.22
CA ASP A 78 10.41 19.37 17.23
C ASP A 78 9.84 19.26 15.80
N GLN A 79 10.65 19.59 14.78
CA GLN A 79 10.21 19.66 13.39
C GLN A 79 10.15 18.31 12.66
N THR A 80 10.19 17.19 13.39
CA THR A 80 10.27 15.84 12.80
C THR A 80 8.90 15.20 12.56
N TRP A 81 8.64 14.71 11.35
CA TRP A 81 7.46 13.89 11.06
C TRP A 81 7.78 12.39 11.16
N THR A 82 7.33 11.75 12.24
CA THR A 82 7.36 10.27 12.34
C THR A 82 6.03 9.67 11.86
N LEU A 83 6.05 8.38 11.49
CA LEU A 83 4.83 7.66 11.08
C LEU A 83 3.73 7.72 12.14
N SER A 84 4.10 7.57 13.42
CA SER A 84 3.17 7.69 14.55
C SER A 84 2.56 9.09 14.64
N ARG A 85 3.34 10.16 14.41
CA ARG A 85 2.83 11.54 14.41
C ARG A 85 1.87 11.79 13.25
N ILE A 86 2.21 11.30 12.06
CA ILE A 86 1.32 11.39 10.88
C ILE A 86 0.04 10.58 11.12
N ARG A 87 0.13 9.38 11.71
CA ARG A 87 -1.04 8.59 12.14
C ARG A 87 -1.92 9.37 13.10
N THR A 88 -1.34 10.01 14.12
CA THR A 88 -2.08 10.85 15.07
C THR A 88 -2.74 12.03 14.38
N LEU A 89 -2.05 12.70 13.46
CA LEU A 89 -2.60 13.78 12.66
C LEU A 89 -3.81 13.29 11.83
N ILE A 90 -3.68 12.14 11.17
CA ILE A 90 -4.76 11.54 10.37
C ILE A 90 -5.98 11.24 11.25
N GLY A 91 -5.76 10.65 12.42
CA GLY A 91 -6.83 10.37 13.39
C GLY A 91 -7.54 11.65 13.86
N ARG A 92 -6.79 12.70 14.18
CA ARG A 92 -7.34 13.99 14.65
C ARG A 92 -8.10 14.75 13.56
N ARG A 93 -7.59 14.75 12.32
CA ARG A 93 -8.14 15.55 11.22
C ARG A 93 -9.25 14.84 10.45
N PHE A 94 -9.12 13.53 10.24
CA PHE A 94 -10.00 12.78 9.34
C PHE A 94 -10.80 11.69 10.05
N HIS A 95 -10.63 11.52 11.37
CA HIS A 95 -11.32 10.49 12.17
C HIS A 95 -11.12 9.08 11.60
N LYS A 96 -9.94 8.85 11.00
CA LYS A 96 -9.57 7.58 10.35
C LYS A 96 -8.38 6.97 11.09
N SER A 97 -8.52 5.69 11.41
CA SER A 97 -7.46 4.91 12.05
C SER A 97 -6.59 4.24 11.01
N TYR A 98 -5.28 4.40 11.16
CA TYR A 98 -4.27 3.73 10.34
C TYR A 98 -3.27 3.02 11.23
N THR A 99 -2.69 1.92 10.74
CA THR A 99 -1.44 1.38 11.30
C THR A 99 -0.26 2.19 10.77
N ASP A 100 0.90 2.15 11.43
CA ASP A 100 2.09 2.88 10.95
C ASP A 100 2.53 2.38 9.57
N GLN A 101 2.40 1.07 9.32
CA GLN A 101 2.59 0.47 7.99
C GLN A 101 1.58 0.99 6.97
N GLY A 102 0.31 1.14 7.37
CA GLY A 102 -0.73 1.73 6.53
C GLY A 102 -0.43 3.18 6.16
N VAL A 103 0.10 3.98 7.10
CA VAL A 103 0.55 5.34 6.82
C VAL A 103 1.74 5.33 5.85
N ALA A 104 2.73 4.47 6.04
CA ALA A 104 3.86 4.35 5.12
C ALA A 104 3.42 3.97 3.70
N ALA A 105 2.48 3.03 3.58
CA ALA A 105 1.90 2.62 2.30
C ALA A 105 1.09 3.74 1.65
N LEU A 106 0.31 4.49 2.43
CA LEU A 106 -0.43 5.67 2.00
C LEU A 106 0.52 6.72 1.42
N LEU A 107 1.55 7.11 2.17
CA LEU A 107 2.54 8.10 1.73
C LEU A 107 3.25 7.66 0.44
N LYS A 108 3.69 6.40 0.37
CA LYS A 108 4.34 5.85 -0.83
C LYS A 108 3.43 5.90 -2.06
N ARG A 109 2.15 5.56 -1.92
CA ARG A 109 1.16 5.64 -3.01
C ARG A 109 1.04 7.04 -3.59
N HIS A 110 1.20 8.07 -2.77
CA HIS A 110 1.14 9.48 -3.18
C HIS A 110 2.51 10.10 -3.49
N GLY A 111 3.54 9.28 -3.72
CA GLY A 111 4.86 9.74 -4.17
C GLY A 111 5.77 10.31 -3.07
N TRP A 112 5.42 10.13 -1.80
CA TRP A 112 6.27 10.52 -0.69
C TRP A 112 7.30 9.45 -0.40
N SER A 113 8.56 9.86 -0.20
CA SER A 113 9.67 8.96 0.13
C SER A 113 10.21 9.27 1.52
N CYS A 114 10.49 8.21 2.28
CA CYS A 114 11.15 8.32 3.57
C CYS A 114 12.63 8.62 3.37
N GLN A 115 13.13 9.75 3.85
CA GLN A 115 14.57 9.98 3.94
C GLN A 115 15.06 9.50 5.31
N VAL A 116 15.82 8.41 5.31
CA VAL A 116 16.45 7.85 6.51
C VAL A 116 17.89 8.38 6.61
N PRO A 117 18.27 9.12 7.65
CA PRO A 117 19.67 9.51 7.83
C PRO A 117 20.53 8.30 8.23
N VAL A 118 21.76 8.25 7.68
CA VAL A 118 22.66 7.08 7.63
C VAL A 118 23.25 6.67 9.00
N ARG A 119 22.96 7.35 10.12
CA ARG A 119 23.57 7.01 11.43
C ARG A 119 22.67 7.27 12.65
N ARG A 120 22.16 6.21 13.29
CA ARG A 120 22.57 5.74 14.64
C ARG A 120 21.66 4.62 15.21
N THR A 121 22.36 3.60 15.71
CA THR A 121 22.13 2.59 16.78
C THR A 121 20.73 2.30 17.36
N VAL A 122 20.25 1.10 17.01
CA VAL A 122 19.81 -0.05 17.86
C VAL A 122 18.94 0.23 19.10
N GLU A 123 17.69 -0.23 18.99
CA GLU A 123 16.84 -0.75 20.08
C GLU A 123 16.02 0.24 20.92
N ARG A 124 15.24 1.12 20.27
CA ARG A 124 13.86 1.45 20.75
C ARG A 124 12.99 2.30 19.83
N ASP A 125 13.48 2.78 18.70
CA ASP A 125 12.68 3.62 17.82
C ASP A 125 12.84 3.19 16.35
N LYS A 126 12.10 2.16 15.94
CA LYS A 126 12.06 1.75 14.52
C LYS A 126 11.26 2.74 13.64
N GLN A 127 10.89 3.92 14.14
CA GLN A 127 9.94 4.82 13.48
C GLN A 127 10.34 6.31 13.48
N ALA A 128 11.55 6.66 13.91
CA ALA A 128 12.06 8.03 13.79
C ALA A 128 12.47 8.32 12.32
N VAL A 129 11.48 8.65 11.49
CA VAL A 129 11.72 9.22 10.15
C VAL A 129 12.00 10.71 10.34
N VAL A 130 13.18 11.18 9.93
CA VAL A 130 13.60 12.57 10.15
C VAL A 130 13.00 13.53 9.13
N GLY A 131 12.53 13.03 7.98
CA GLY A 131 11.82 13.85 7.01
C GLY A 131 11.11 12.99 5.97
N TRP A 132 9.80 13.13 5.88
CA TRP A 132 9.06 12.73 4.69
C TRP A 132 9.21 13.88 3.71
N VAL A 133 9.92 13.63 2.61
CA VAL A 133 10.11 14.62 1.55
C VAL A 133 9.35 14.15 0.34
N LYS A 134 8.59 15.05 -0.27
CA LYS A 134 7.98 14.81 -1.58
C LYS A 134 9.11 14.68 -2.59
N GLY A 135 9.35 13.46 -3.06
CA GLY A 135 10.37 13.22 -4.07
C GLY A 135 9.91 13.81 -5.39
N THR A 136 10.33 15.02 -5.72
CA THR A 136 10.55 15.36 -7.13
C THR A 136 11.72 14.49 -7.57
N TRP A 137 11.48 13.47 -8.37
CA TRP A 137 12.56 12.71 -9.00
C TRP A 137 13.52 13.70 -9.68
N PRO A 138 14.85 13.64 -9.45
CA PRO A 138 15.74 14.16 -10.47
C PRO A 138 15.52 13.26 -11.69
N ARG A 139 15.01 13.85 -12.77
CA ARG A 139 15.08 13.24 -14.09
C ARG A 139 16.56 12.99 -14.31
N VAL A 140 16.96 11.72 -14.29
CA VAL A 140 18.33 11.30 -14.60
C VAL A 140 18.61 11.78 -16.02
N GLU A 141 19.55 12.71 -16.17
CA GLU A 141 20.25 13.00 -17.43
C GLU A 141 21.56 12.19 -17.45
#